data_AF-A0A1P8WEJ3-F1
#
_entry.id   AF-A0A1P8WEJ3-F1
#
_cell.length_a   1.000
_cell.length_b   1.000
_cell.length_c   1.000
_cell.angle_alpha   90.00
_cell.angle_beta   90.00
_cell.angle_gamma   90.00
#
_symmetry.space_group_name_H-M   'P 1'
#
loop_
_entity.id
_entity.type
_entity.pdbx_description
1 polymer ?
#
loop_
_entity_poly.entity_id
_entity_poly.type
_entity_poly.pdbx_seq_one_letter_code
_entity_poly.pdbx_strand_id
1 'polypeptide(L)'
;MDENQREDIFRRCEEAIGYQFKDRDVLRRGLTHSSCATSRLDCNERMEFLGDAVLGLVVCEFLYLKYPDRREGQLTQQKSHLVSRTVCTQVGNRLGLKDLILVGKGLQTIPDSLIAAGVESLVAAIYLDGGFAAAVDFIMRVFEEELQNTDEADQENYKSILQEETQRDGSDPPSYVVIEHRGPDHAREFCVAVEIAETQFESAWGRSKKEAEQKAAMHALEGISLDGGSTTTTASKPDSQGNTDVPESNSDSSNPPTNQSTTSTQANVPTTECRVLFQPPTDELRFLPEGPYSLPNGNISWVGIQHGSNSTVGSLNILDPASGTNQSFNLPGRPGFAFPTTKQNVFVCGVERSLGLYDVSDGSWTEILSGIDSDVDNTIINDGVVFDDNLIFGCKELEFKTKKAGLYLWRGRDKKLFQLRNDQICSNGKAVIRNPDQTLTLVDIDSPSKTITKCWLEVAVGTVGKPEVIVDLSSEDVFPDGMIVTPDGKSLIVALYDPGDPAYGMARQYGIESGELEAVWTCPGSPRVTCPQLVKVDGRVHLLLTTAVEHMDAEQQSRHPNAGSLFLGEALLGALGEQPLFPVG
;
A
#
# COMPACT_ATOMS: atom_id res chain seq x y z
N MET A 1 22.09 -37.48 8.42
CA MET A 1 21.63 -37.71 9.79
C MET A 1 21.43 -39.20 9.93
N ASP A 2 22.08 -39.82 10.91
CA ASP A 2 21.83 -41.23 11.22
C ASP A 2 20.48 -41.39 11.95
N GLU A 3 20.01 -42.64 12.08
CA GLU A 3 18.69 -42.94 12.64
C GLU A 3 18.60 -42.60 14.13
N ASN A 4 19.69 -42.76 14.88
CA ASN A 4 19.75 -42.43 16.31
C ASN A 4 19.64 -40.92 16.57
N GLN A 5 20.26 -40.08 15.73
CA GLN A 5 20.13 -38.63 15.80
C GLN A 5 18.70 -38.15 15.53
N ARG A 6 18.01 -38.81 14.60
CA ARG A 6 16.60 -38.48 14.29
C ARG A 6 15.69 -38.82 15.46
N GLU A 7 15.87 -40.00 16.05
CA GLU A 7 15.08 -40.41 17.22
C GLU A 7 15.31 -39.51 18.43
N ASP A 8 16.54 -39.01 18.61
CA ASP A 8 16.83 -38.02 19.65
C ASP A 8 16.08 -36.70 19.43
N ILE A 9 16.05 -36.19 18.19
CA ILE A 9 15.29 -34.99 17.82
C ILE A 9 13.79 -35.20 18.06
N PHE A 10 13.25 -36.36 17.68
CA PHE A 10 11.83 -36.64 17.88
C PHE A 10 11.46 -36.69 19.36
N ARG A 11 12.27 -37.35 20.19
CA ARG A 11 12.05 -37.38 21.63
C ARG A 11 12.08 -35.97 22.23
N ARG A 12 13.10 -35.17 21.87
CA ARG A 12 13.22 -33.77 22.34
C ARG A 12 12.05 -32.91 21.88
N CYS A 13 11.56 -33.12 20.66
CA CYS A 13 10.39 -32.40 20.14
C CYS A 13 9.15 -32.77 20.94
N GLU A 14 8.86 -34.05 21.14
CA GLU A 14 7.71 -34.52 21.94
C GLU A 14 7.75 -34.01 23.38
N GLU A 15 8.95 -33.96 23.99
CA GLU A 15 9.17 -33.37 25.31
C GLU A 15 8.86 -31.86 25.31
N ALA A 16 9.37 -31.11 24.31
CA ALA A 16 9.17 -29.66 24.22
C ALA A 16 7.70 -29.29 23.97
N ILE A 17 7.04 -30.02 23.07
CA ILE A 17 5.62 -29.78 22.73
C ILE A 17 4.67 -30.44 23.72
N GLY A 18 5.14 -31.28 24.67
CA GLY A 18 4.29 -31.97 25.64
C GLY A 18 3.23 -32.90 25.02
N TYR A 19 3.50 -33.48 23.85
CA TYR A 19 2.60 -34.36 23.11
C TYR A 19 3.37 -35.58 22.58
N GLN A 20 2.84 -36.78 22.77
CA GLN A 20 3.42 -38.02 22.25
C GLN A 20 2.65 -38.49 21.02
N PHE A 21 3.34 -38.62 19.89
CA PHE A 21 2.73 -39.01 18.62
C PHE A 21 2.45 -40.51 18.56
N LYS A 22 1.25 -40.87 18.08
CA LYS A 22 0.91 -42.25 17.74
C LYS A 22 1.55 -42.64 16.41
N ASP A 23 1.51 -41.72 15.43
CA ASP A 23 2.15 -41.86 14.14
C ASP A 23 3.42 -40.99 14.05
N ARG A 24 4.58 -41.68 14.08
CA ARG A 24 5.89 -41.04 13.97
C ARG A 24 6.15 -40.41 12.60
N ASP A 25 5.48 -40.87 11.54
CA ASP A 25 5.64 -40.26 10.22
C ASP A 25 4.99 -38.88 10.16
N VAL A 26 3.90 -38.65 10.90
CA VAL A 26 3.27 -37.33 11.03
C VAL A 26 4.23 -36.34 11.69
N LEU A 27 4.89 -36.72 12.78
CA LEU A 27 5.93 -35.91 13.44
C LEU A 27 7.12 -35.66 12.49
N ARG A 28 7.61 -36.71 11.81
CA ARG A 28 8.70 -36.57 10.84
C ARG A 28 8.36 -35.52 9.79
N ARG A 29 7.19 -35.64 9.16
CA ARG A 29 6.74 -34.70 8.11
C ARG A 29 6.59 -33.28 8.68
N GLY A 30 6.04 -33.16 9.88
CA GLY A 30 5.88 -31.88 10.57
C GLY A 30 7.20 -31.12 10.80
N LEU A 31 8.30 -31.86 11.03
CA LEU A 31 9.63 -31.30 11.25
C LEU A 31 10.49 -31.21 9.98
N THR A 32 10.06 -31.76 8.84
CA THR A 32 10.90 -31.85 7.63
C THR A 32 10.68 -30.66 6.71
N HIS A 33 11.69 -29.80 6.59
CA HIS A 33 11.68 -28.72 5.59
C HIS A 33 11.92 -29.27 4.17
N SER A 34 11.38 -28.59 3.15
CA SER A 34 11.49 -29.02 1.74
C SER A 34 12.93 -29.14 1.23
N SER A 35 13.88 -28.42 1.83
CA SER A 35 15.32 -28.55 1.53
C SER A 35 15.95 -29.91 1.87
N CYS A 36 15.28 -30.77 2.64
CA CYS A 36 15.72 -32.14 2.92
C CYS A 36 14.71 -33.23 2.55
N ALA A 37 13.53 -32.86 2.06
CA ALA A 37 12.51 -33.81 1.65
C ALA A 37 12.85 -34.42 0.28
N THR A 38 12.55 -35.72 0.11
CA THR A 38 12.78 -36.42 -1.16
C THR A 38 11.71 -36.06 -2.21
N SER A 39 10.53 -35.64 -1.75
CA SER A 39 9.46 -35.08 -2.57
C SER A 39 8.79 -33.90 -1.83
N ARG A 40 8.15 -32.99 -2.58
CA ARG A 40 7.36 -31.88 -1.99
C ARG A 40 6.16 -32.36 -1.17
N LEU A 41 5.78 -33.64 -1.24
CA LEU A 41 4.69 -34.20 -0.44
C LEU A 41 5.17 -34.71 0.93
N ASP A 42 6.49 -34.83 1.11
CA ASP A 42 7.12 -35.36 2.32
C ASP A 42 7.67 -34.27 3.26
N CYS A 43 7.35 -32.99 2.99
CA CYS A 43 7.73 -31.84 3.80
C CYS A 43 6.55 -31.21 4.56
N ASN A 44 6.89 -30.23 5.38
CA ASN A 44 6.01 -29.51 6.28
C ASN A 44 5.12 -28.44 5.61
N GLU A 45 5.36 -28.03 4.36
CA GLU A 45 4.64 -26.93 3.69
C GLU A 45 3.10 -27.12 3.68
N ARG A 46 2.62 -28.35 3.46
CA ARG A 46 1.18 -28.65 3.51
C ARG A 46 0.62 -28.64 4.93
N MET A 47 1.47 -28.95 5.90
CA MET A 47 1.10 -28.98 7.31
C MET A 47 1.09 -27.55 7.87
N GLU A 48 2.00 -26.68 7.43
CA GLU A 48 1.97 -25.24 7.69
C GLU A 48 0.61 -24.63 7.31
N PHE A 49 0.17 -24.85 6.06
CA PHE A 49 -1.14 -24.37 5.59
C PHE A 49 -2.32 -24.83 6.47
N LEU A 50 -2.36 -26.12 6.84
CA LEU A 50 -3.41 -26.64 7.71
C LEU A 50 -3.29 -26.08 9.14
N GLY A 51 -2.06 -25.90 9.60
CA GLY A 51 -1.71 -25.45 10.93
C GLY A 51 -2.13 -24.01 11.19
N ASP A 52 -1.86 -23.12 10.24
CA ASP A 52 -2.30 -21.72 10.26
C ASP A 52 -3.83 -21.63 10.39
N ALA A 53 -4.57 -22.41 9.60
CA ALA A 53 -6.02 -22.44 9.68
C ALA A 53 -6.54 -22.93 11.05
N VAL A 54 -5.93 -23.97 11.62
CA VAL A 54 -6.29 -24.50 12.94
C VAL A 54 -5.95 -23.49 14.05
N LEU A 55 -4.75 -22.92 14.02
CA LEU A 55 -4.31 -21.87 14.95
C LEU A 55 -5.27 -20.67 14.90
N GLY A 56 -5.55 -20.18 13.69
CA GLY A 56 -6.46 -19.07 13.46
C GLY A 56 -7.87 -19.30 13.98
N LEU A 57 -8.39 -20.53 13.88
CA LEU A 57 -9.69 -20.89 14.45
C LEU A 57 -9.67 -20.86 15.98
N VAL A 58 -8.68 -21.50 16.61
CA VAL A 58 -8.57 -21.58 18.08
C VAL A 58 -8.40 -20.19 18.70
N VAL A 59 -7.53 -19.37 18.12
CA VAL A 59 -7.34 -17.98 18.57
C VAL A 59 -8.62 -17.16 18.39
N CYS A 60 -9.32 -17.32 17.27
CA CYS A 60 -10.58 -16.62 17.02
C CYS A 60 -11.66 -16.99 18.04
N GLU A 61 -11.80 -18.29 18.34
CA GLU A 61 -12.75 -18.78 19.36
C GLU A 61 -12.38 -18.26 20.76
N PHE A 62 -11.10 -18.29 21.12
CA PHE A 62 -10.61 -17.73 22.39
C PHE A 62 -10.96 -16.25 22.54
N LEU A 63 -10.65 -15.43 21.53
CA LEU A 63 -10.93 -14.00 21.56
C LEU A 63 -12.43 -13.71 21.64
N TYR A 64 -13.25 -14.42 20.86
CA TYR A 64 -14.70 -14.27 20.86
C TYR A 64 -15.32 -14.60 22.23
N LEU A 65 -14.81 -15.63 22.92
CA LEU A 65 -15.31 -16.03 24.24
C LEU A 65 -14.75 -15.16 25.38
N LYS A 66 -13.48 -14.75 25.30
CA LYS A 66 -12.83 -13.92 26.33
C LYS A 66 -13.33 -12.48 26.32
N TYR A 67 -13.67 -11.95 25.14
CA TYR A 67 -13.99 -10.55 24.96
C TYR A 67 -15.36 -10.34 24.30
N PRO A 68 -16.47 -10.66 25.00
CA PRO A 68 -17.83 -10.58 24.44
C PRO A 68 -18.27 -9.14 24.09
N ASP A 69 -17.63 -8.13 24.69
CA ASP A 69 -17.95 -6.72 24.48
C ASP A 69 -17.08 -6.04 23.41
N ARG A 70 -16.09 -6.75 22.85
CA ARG A 70 -15.21 -6.21 21.79
C ARG A 70 -15.88 -6.32 20.42
N ARG A 71 -15.65 -5.29 19.58
CA ARG A 71 -16.17 -5.25 18.20
C ARG A 71 -15.34 -6.12 17.26
N GLU A 72 -15.94 -6.51 16.14
CA GLU A 72 -15.30 -7.38 15.13
C GLU A 72 -13.91 -6.87 14.71
N GLY A 73 -13.76 -5.58 14.37
CA GLY A 73 -12.47 -5.02 13.97
C GLY A 73 -11.36 -5.14 15.04
N GLN A 74 -11.70 -5.00 16.32
CA GLN A 74 -10.76 -5.18 17.44
C GLN A 74 -10.33 -6.64 17.57
N LEU A 75 -11.30 -7.56 17.47
CA LEU A 75 -11.03 -9.01 17.49
C LEU A 75 -10.16 -9.44 16.29
N THR A 76 -10.43 -8.89 15.10
CA THR A 76 -9.67 -9.15 13.87
C THR A 76 -8.23 -8.63 13.98
N GLN A 77 -8.02 -7.44 14.56
CA GLN A 77 -6.69 -6.89 14.81
C GLN A 77 -5.88 -7.78 15.77
N GLN A 78 -6.48 -8.17 16.90
CA GLN A 78 -5.82 -9.01 17.91
C GLN A 78 -5.52 -10.41 17.38
N LYS A 79 -6.45 -11.02 16.65
CA LYS A 79 -6.22 -12.29 15.96
C LYS A 79 -5.00 -12.18 15.05
N SER A 80 -4.94 -11.16 14.20
CA SER A 80 -3.85 -10.96 13.24
C SER A 80 -2.49 -10.80 13.91
N HIS A 81 -2.44 -10.15 15.08
CA HIS A 81 -1.23 -10.07 15.89
C HIS A 81 -0.83 -11.44 16.47
N LEU A 82 -1.75 -12.13 17.12
CA LEU A 82 -1.49 -13.40 17.82
C LEU A 82 -1.07 -14.53 16.88
N VAL A 83 -1.58 -14.56 15.65
CA VAL A 83 -1.19 -15.54 14.62
C VAL A 83 -0.07 -15.03 13.71
N SER A 84 0.54 -13.89 14.03
CA SER A 84 1.58 -13.31 13.20
C SER A 84 2.87 -14.14 13.22
N ARG A 85 3.64 -14.07 12.13
CA ARG A 85 4.97 -14.67 12.03
C ARG A 85 5.88 -14.30 13.21
N THR A 86 5.79 -13.07 13.71
CA THR A 86 6.58 -12.60 14.85
C THR A 86 6.26 -13.40 16.11
N VAL A 87 4.98 -13.56 16.42
CA VAL A 87 4.52 -14.34 17.58
C VAL A 87 4.86 -15.83 17.39
N CYS A 88 4.55 -16.41 16.23
CA CYS A 88 4.91 -17.80 15.93
C CYS A 88 6.43 -18.05 16.05
N THR A 89 7.27 -17.07 15.67
CA THR A 89 8.72 -17.15 15.85
C THR A 89 9.12 -17.13 17.33
N GLN A 90 8.50 -16.27 18.15
CA GLN A 90 8.74 -16.20 19.59
C GLN A 90 8.37 -17.53 20.27
N VAL A 91 7.18 -18.05 19.98
CA VAL A 91 6.71 -19.37 20.43
C VAL A 91 7.69 -20.47 20.01
N GLY A 92 8.06 -20.49 18.72
CA GLY A 92 8.98 -21.51 18.19
C GLY A 92 10.38 -21.43 18.79
N ASN A 93 10.86 -20.24 19.13
CA ASN A 93 12.11 -20.06 19.86
C ASN A 93 12.03 -20.59 21.29
N ARG A 94 10.91 -20.35 22.02
CA ARG A 94 10.68 -20.93 23.36
C ARG A 94 10.65 -22.46 23.32
N LEU A 95 10.08 -23.03 22.26
CA LEU A 95 10.06 -24.47 22.03
C LEU A 95 11.40 -25.05 21.55
N GLY A 96 12.40 -24.20 21.27
CA GLY A 96 13.70 -24.64 20.77
C GLY A 96 13.66 -25.22 19.35
N LEU A 97 12.68 -24.84 18.52
CA LEU A 97 12.45 -25.45 17.20
C LEU A 97 13.65 -25.33 16.25
N LYS A 98 14.49 -24.31 16.45
CA LYS A 98 15.72 -24.11 15.68
C LYS A 98 16.62 -25.35 15.62
N ASP A 99 16.64 -26.15 16.70
CA ASP A 99 17.46 -27.36 16.79
C ASP A 99 16.68 -28.65 16.45
N LEU A 100 15.37 -28.52 16.17
CA LEU A 100 14.46 -29.65 15.97
C LEU A 100 14.01 -29.79 14.51
N ILE A 101 13.99 -28.70 13.75
CA ILE A 101 13.62 -28.72 12.33
C ILE A 101 14.71 -29.44 11.52
N LEU A 102 14.29 -30.42 10.72
CA LEU A 102 15.14 -31.16 9.81
C LEU A 102 15.32 -30.35 8.52
N VAL A 103 16.56 -30.00 8.20
CA VAL A 103 16.92 -29.21 7.02
C VAL A 103 18.06 -29.83 6.21
N GLY A 104 18.18 -29.44 4.94
CA GLY A 104 19.24 -29.91 4.05
C GLY A 104 20.60 -29.29 4.38
N LYS A 105 21.69 -29.94 3.94
CA LYS A 105 23.09 -29.52 4.21
C LYS A 105 23.44 -28.09 3.78
N GLY A 106 22.64 -27.49 2.90
CA GLY A 106 22.85 -26.12 2.40
C GLY A 106 22.32 -25.02 3.33
N LEU A 107 21.53 -25.35 4.35
CA LEU A 107 20.93 -24.37 5.25
C LEU A 107 21.64 -24.40 6.60
N GLN A 108 22.67 -23.55 6.76
CA GLN A 108 23.47 -23.51 8.00
C GLN A 108 22.81 -22.72 9.13
N THR A 109 21.90 -21.80 8.81
CA THR A 109 21.15 -20.99 9.77
C THR A 109 19.67 -21.13 9.46
N ILE A 110 18.86 -21.47 10.47
CA ILE A 110 17.41 -21.49 10.36
C ILE A 110 16.90 -20.04 10.51
N PRO A 111 16.27 -19.45 9.48
CA PRO A 111 15.66 -18.13 9.58
C PRO A 111 14.35 -18.19 10.37
N ASP A 112 13.94 -17.05 10.91
CA ASP A 112 12.71 -16.90 11.70
C ASP A 112 11.45 -17.38 10.96
N SER A 113 11.39 -17.19 9.64
CA SER A 113 10.27 -17.69 8.82
C SER A 113 10.10 -19.20 8.89
N LEU A 114 11.19 -19.97 8.99
CA LEU A 114 11.13 -21.43 9.12
C LEU A 114 10.75 -21.86 10.54
N ILE A 115 11.09 -21.05 11.55
CA ILE A 115 10.70 -21.29 12.94
C ILE A 115 9.19 -21.10 13.09
N ALA A 116 8.64 -20.01 12.53
CA ALA A 116 7.20 -19.76 12.50
C ALA A 116 6.44 -20.88 11.77
N ALA A 117 6.86 -21.23 10.54
CA ALA A 117 6.27 -22.33 9.78
C ALA A 117 6.37 -23.68 10.52
N GLY A 118 7.43 -23.88 11.31
CA GLY A 118 7.59 -25.03 12.18
C GLY A 118 6.52 -25.13 13.27
N VAL A 119 6.12 -24.00 13.88
CA VAL A 119 5.02 -23.97 14.87
C VAL A 119 3.71 -24.35 14.21
N GLU A 120 3.35 -23.71 13.09
CA GLU A 120 2.12 -23.98 12.35
C GLU A 120 2.07 -25.46 11.91
N SER A 121 3.17 -25.96 11.34
CA SER A 121 3.28 -27.37 10.96
C SER A 121 3.10 -28.34 12.13
N LEU A 122 3.60 -28.01 13.33
CA LEU A 122 3.39 -28.83 14.53
C LEU A 122 1.95 -28.78 15.02
N VAL A 123 1.28 -27.62 14.92
CA VAL A 123 -0.16 -27.52 15.17
C VAL A 123 -0.94 -28.50 14.27
N ALA A 124 -0.64 -28.52 12.97
CA ALA A 124 -1.25 -29.48 12.05
C ALA A 124 -0.87 -30.93 12.36
N ALA A 125 0.38 -31.20 12.74
CA ALA A 125 0.83 -32.55 13.10
C ALA A 125 0.03 -33.10 14.28
N ILE A 126 -0.13 -32.30 15.35
CA ILE A 126 -0.92 -32.67 16.54
C ILE A 126 -2.40 -32.81 16.17
N TYR A 127 -2.93 -31.91 15.34
CA TYR A 127 -4.30 -32.00 14.85
C TYR A 127 -4.57 -33.31 14.09
N LEU A 128 -3.64 -33.74 13.22
CA LEU A 128 -3.79 -34.95 12.43
C LEU A 128 -3.65 -36.25 13.25
N ASP A 129 -2.83 -36.24 14.31
CA ASP A 129 -2.59 -37.43 15.15
C ASP A 129 -3.54 -37.54 16.36
N GLY A 130 -3.87 -36.39 16.96
CA GLY A 130 -4.62 -36.27 18.22
C GLY A 130 -6.02 -35.67 18.06
N GLY A 131 -6.34 -35.08 16.91
CA GLY A 131 -7.59 -34.38 16.66
C GLY A 131 -7.61 -32.94 17.18
N PHE A 132 -8.73 -32.26 16.97
CA PHE A 132 -8.88 -30.83 17.29
C PHE A 132 -8.66 -30.50 18.77
N ALA A 133 -9.16 -31.33 19.69
CA ALA A 133 -8.97 -31.11 21.13
C ALA A 133 -7.49 -31.08 21.54
N ALA A 134 -6.68 -32.00 21.01
CA ALA A 134 -5.24 -32.03 21.28
C ALA A 134 -4.52 -30.79 20.72
N ALA A 135 -4.95 -30.29 19.56
CA ALA A 135 -4.42 -29.06 18.98
C ALA A 135 -4.78 -27.83 19.82
N VAL A 136 -6.02 -27.73 20.31
CA VAL A 136 -6.46 -26.67 21.23
C VAL A 136 -5.60 -26.68 22.50
N ASP A 137 -5.46 -27.82 23.17
CA ASP A 137 -4.66 -27.94 24.41
C ASP A 137 -3.20 -27.53 24.18
N PHE A 138 -2.63 -27.89 23.03
CA PHE A 138 -1.28 -27.49 22.65
C PHE A 138 -1.19 -25.96 22.45
N ILE A 139 -2.05 -25.38 21.60
CA ILE A 139 -2.05 -23.94 21.28
C ILE A 139 -2.22 -23.11 22.55
N MET A 140 -3.25 -23.42 23.35
CA MET A 140 -3.58 -22.67 24.56
C MET A 140 -2.42 -22.63 25.57
N ARG A 141 -1.61 -23.69 25.62
CA ARG A 141 -0.45 -23.75 26.51
C ARG A 141 0.77 -23.02 25.95
N VAL A 142 1.10 -23.19 24.66
CA VAL A 142 2.35 -22.62 24.11
C VAL A 142 2.24 -21.14 23.73
N PHE A 143 1.00 -20.67 23.50
CA PHE A 143 0.65 -19.25 23.31
C PHE A 143 0.12 -18.60 24.60
N GLU A 144 0.25 -19.22 25.77
CA GLU A 144 -0.33 -18.70 27.02
C GLU A 144 0.13 -17.27 27.32
N GLU A 145 1.42 -16.96 27.17
CA GLU A 145 1.98 -15.62 27.39
C GLU A 145 1.31 -14.58 26.50
N GLU A 146 1.13 -14.89 25.21
CA GLU A 146 0.54 -13.96 24.24
C GLU A 146 -0.97 -13.84 24.43
N LEU A 147 -1.66 -14.92 24.76
CA LEU A 147 -3.10 -14.95 25.00
C LEU A 147 -3.50 -14.25 26.31
N GLN A 148 -2.59 -14.14 27.28
CA GLN A 148 -2.81 -13.41 28.54
C GLN A 148 -2.46 -11.92 28.41
N ASN A 149 -1.44 -11.56 27.63
CA ASN A 149 -1.00 -10.16 27.44
C ASN A 149 -1.77 -9.41 26.33
N THR A 150 -2.95 -9.88 25.95
CA THR A 150 -3.78 -9.29 24.89
C THR A 150 -4.27 -7.87 25.18
N ASP A 151 -4.13 -7.37 26.43
CA ASP A 151 -4.54 -6.01 26.81
C ASP A 151 -3.42 -4.97 26.60
N GLU A 152 -2.15 -5.36 26.46
CA GLU A 152 -1.05 -4.44 26.14
C GLU A 152 -1.07 -4.00 24.66
N ALA A 153 -1.60 -4.85 23.77
CA ALA A 153 -1.78 -4.52 22.36
C ALA A 153 -2.83 -3.41 22.14
N ASP A 154 -3.80 -3.26 23.06
CA ASP A 154 -4.78 -2.18 23.05
C ASP A 154 -4.20 -0.84 23.54
N GLN A 155 -3.14 -0.87 24.35
CA GLN A 155 -2.49 0.33 24.90
C GLN A 155 -1.64 1.12 23.88
N GLU A 156 -1.50 0.66 22.63
CA GLU A 156 -0.69 1.35 21.62
C GLU A 156 -1.51 2.05 20.53
N ASN A 157 -2.84 2.10 20.62
CA ASN A 157 -3.68 2.78 19.63
C ASN A 157 -4.63 3.84 20.21
N TYR A 158 -4.12 4.66 21.13
CA TYR A 158 -4.79 5.85 21.64
C TYR A 158 -5.23 6.82 20.54
N LYS A 159 -4.55 6.86 19.38
CA LYS A 159 -5.00 7.69 18.23
C LYS A 159 -6.38 7.28 17.72
N SER A 160 -6.61 5.98 17.52
CA SER A 160 -7.93 5.49 17.08
C SER A 160 -9.00 5.68 18.16
N ILE A 161 -8.66 5.44 19.44
CA ILE A 161 -9.60 5.65 20.55
C ILE A 161 -10.00 7.14 20.66
N LEU A 162 -9.03 8.06 20.57
CA LEU A 162 -9.29 9.50 20.59
C LEU A 162 -10.14 9.95 19.41
N GLN A 163 -9.89 9.41 18.22
CA GLN A 163 -10.69 9.70 17.04
C GLN A 163 -12.15 9.22 17.21
N GLU A 164 -12.37 8.05 17.80
CA GLU A 164 -13.72 7.56 18.08
C GLU A 164 -14.45 8.41 19.15
N GLU A 165 -13.77 8.83 20.21
CA GLU A 165 -14.37 9.68 21.25
C GLU A 165 -14.73 11.08 20.72
N THR A 166 -13.82 11.72 19.99
CA THR A 166 -14.07 13.04 19.37
C THR A 166 -15.20 13.01 18.34
N GLN A 167 -15.32 11.93 17.56
CA GLN A 167 -16.43 11.74 16.61
C GLN A 167 -17.76 11.45 17.32
N ARG A 168 -17.76 10.75 18.46
CA ARG A 168 -18.97 10.47 19.24
C ARG A 168 -19.60 11.75 19.79
N ASP A 169 -18.77 12.69 20.22
CA ASP A 169 -19.21 13.96 20.80
C ASP A 169 -19.46 15.06 19.74
N GLY A 170 -19.33 14.73 18.45
CA GLY A 170 -19.54 15.68 17.36
C GLY A 170 -18.51 16.82 17.30
N SER A 171 -17.34 16.61 17.90
CA SER A 171 -16.23 17.56 17.88
C SER A 171 -15.39 17.39 16.61
N ASP A 172 -14.58 18.41 16.30
CA ASP A 172 -13.60 18.32 15.20
C ASP A 172 -12.63 17.14 15.42
N PRO A 173 -12.14 16.50 14.35
CA PRO A 173 -11.19 15.40 14.48
C PRO A 173 -9.87 15.87 15.11
N PRO A 174 -9.17 15.01 15.87
CA PRO A 174 -7.91 15.36 16.51
C PRO A 174 -6.82 15.56 15.46
N SER A 175 -6.12 16.69 15.54
CA SER A 175 -4.93 17.00 14.75
C SER A 175 -3.67 16.89 15.62
N TYR A 176 -2.54 16.50 15.02
CA TYR A 176 -1.28 16.27 15.73
C TYR A 176 -0.24 17.28 15.27
N VAL A 177 0.32 18.04 16.20
CA VAL A 177 1.28 19.12 15.90
C VAL A 177 2.63 18.79 16.54
N VAL A 178 3.69 18.76 15.73
CA VAL A 178 5.06 18.61 16.24
C VAL A 178 5.51 19.94 16.83
N ILE A 179 5.68 19.97 18.15
CA ILE A 179 6.08 21.17 18.90
C ILE A 179 7.59 21.36 18.86
N GLU A 180 8.34 20.26 19.03
CA GLU A 180 9.79 20.28 19.09
C GLU A 180 10.36 18.92 18.63
N HIS A 181 11.62 18.90 18.21
CA HIS A 181 12.39 17.68 18.08
C HIS A 181 13.83 17.91 18.54
N ARG A 182 14.47 16.88 19.08
CA ARG A 182 15.85 16.94 19.59
C ARG A 182 16.63 15.66 19.27
N GLY A 183 17.96 15.74 19.32
CA GLY A 183 18.84 14.59 19.12
C GLY A 183 19.32 14.42 17.67
N PRO A 184 20.40 13.63 17.46
CA PRO A 184 20.98 13.39 16.14
C PRO A 184 20.06 12.49 15.29
N ASP A 185 20.24 12.48 13.97
CA ASP A 185 19.33 11.80 13.02
C ASP A 185 19.10 10.31 13.32
N HIS A 186 20.07 9.64 13.96
CA HIS A 186 20.00 8.23 14.34
C HIS A 186 19.42 7.98 15.76
N ALA A 187 19.06 9.04 16.50
CA ALA A 187 18.48 9.00 17.83
C ALA A 187 17.63 10.26 18.12
N ARG A 188 16.75 10.60 17.17
CA ARG A 188 15.91 11.79 17.25
C ARG A 188 14.65 11.52 18.08
N GLU A 189 14.32 12.42 19.00
CA GLU A 189 13.08 12.42 19.78
C GLU A 189 12.16 13.54 19.28
N PHE A 190 10.86 13.28 19.25
CA PHE A 190 9.81 14.22 18.83
C PHE A 190 8.90 14.54 20.00
N CYS A 191 8.55 15.81 20.16
CA CYS A 191 7.53 16.30 21.07
C CYS A 191 6.29 16.65 20.24
N VAL A 192 5.17 15.97 20.48
CA VAL A 192 3.92 16.13 19.73
C VAL A 192 2.79 16.51 20.68
N ALA A 193 1.96 17.48 20.29
CA ALA A 193 0.70 17.82 20.96
C ALA A 193 -0.50 17.37 20.11
N VAL A 194 -1.64 17.18 20.76
CA VAL A 194 -2.94 16.99 20.11
C VAL A 194 -3.73 18.28 20.18
N GLU A 195 -4.38 18.66 19.08
CA GLU A 195 -5.33 19.78 19.02
C GLU A 195 -6.69 19.26 18.55
N ILE A 196 -7.73 19.52 19.34
CA ILE A 196 -9.13 19.24 19.01
C ILE A 196 -9.89 20.57 19.06
N ALA A 197 -10.50 20.95 17.95
CA ALA A 197 -11.04 22.30 17.73
C ALA A 197 -9.99 23.39 18.05
N GLU A 198 -10.22 24.24 19.05
CA GLU A 198 -9.29 25.29 19.50
C GLU A 198 -8.52 24.93 20.79
N THR A 199 -8.61 23.68 21.25
CA THR A 199 -7.98 23.23 22.50
C THR A 199 -6.76 22.36 22.21
N GLN A 200 -5.59 22.81 22.69
CA GLN A 200 -4.35 22.04 22.66
C GLN A 200 -4.18 21.27 23.97
N PHE A 201 -3.98 19.96 23.86
CA PHE A 201 -3.74 19.04 24.97
C PHE A 201 -2.24 18.89 25.26
N GLU A 202 -1.92 18.34 26.43
CA GLU A 202 -0.55 18.16 26.89
C GLU A 202 0.29 17.35 25.88
N SER A 203 1.45 17.89 25.50
CA SER A 203 2.35 17.25 24.55
C SER A 203 3.10 16.06 25.15
N ALA A 204 3.58 15.16 24.29
CA ALA A 204 4.33 13.99 24.70
C ALA A 204 5.59 13.77 23.85
N TRP A 205 6.64 13.26 24.51
CA TRP A 205 7.90 12.89 23.87
C TRP A 205 7.92 11.41 23.45
N GLY A 206 8.39 11.15 22.24
CA GLY A 206 8.62 9.80 21.72
C GLY A 206 9.92 9.73 20.90
N ARG A 207 10.49 8.53 20.79
CA ARG A 207 11.68 8.26 19.96
C ARG A 207 11.35 8.19 18.47
N SER A 208 10.06 8.28 18.14
CA SER A 208 9.53 8.47 16.79
C SER A 208 8.30 9.37 16.87
N LYS A 209 7.90 9.98 15.74
CA LYS A 209 6.65 10.76 15.67
C LYS A 209 5.44 9.91 16.05
N LYS A 210 5.37 8.65 15.56
CA LYS A 210 4.30 7.71 15.90
C LYS A 210 4.19 7.46 17.40
N GLU A 211 5.31 7.23 18.08
CA GLU A 211 5.33 7.04 19.54
C GLU A 211 4.89 8.30 20.29
N ALA A 212 5.37 9.47 19.85
CA ALA A 212 5.01 10.76 20.43
C ALA A 212 3.51 11.06 20.25
N GLU A 213 2.96 10.77 19.07
CA GLU A 213 1.53 10.93 18.75
C GLU A 213 0.64 10.00 19.57
N GLN A 214 1.02 8.73 19.75
CA GLN A 214 0.25 7.80 20.59
C GLN A 214 0.19 8.27 22.05
N LYS A 215 1.32 8.74 22.60
CA LYS A 215 1.35 9.30 23.96
C LYS A 215 0.59 10.62 24.07
N ALA A 216 0.66 11.48 23.05
CA ALA A 216 -0.11 12.72 23.02
C ALA A 216 -1.61 12.45 22.93
N ALA A 217 -2.01 11.40 22.19
CA ALA A 217 -3.41 10.94 22.14
C ALA A 217 -3.90 10.41 23.48
N MET A 218 -3.03 9.71 24.23
CA MET A 218 -3.31 9.28 25.60
C MET A 218 -3.56 10.48 26.52
N HIS A 219 -2.67 11.48 26.50
CA HIS A 219 -2.83 12.70 27.30
C HIS A 219 -4.12 13.46 26.94
N ALA A 220 -4.50 13.48 25.65
CA ALA A 220 -5.75 14.09 25.22
C ALA A 220 -6.98 13.33 25.73
N LEU A 221 -6.97 12.00 25.68
CA LEU A 221 -8.04 11.15 26.25
C LEU A 221 -8.19 11.35 27.76
N GLU A 222 -7.07 11.47 28.49
CA GLU A 222 -7.06 11.80 29.92
C GLU A 222 -7.63 13.20 30.18
N GLY A 223 -7.25 14.19 29.36
CA GLY A 223 -7.75 15.56 29.45
C GLY A 223 -9.27 15.67 29.22
N ILE A 224 -9.78 15.00 28.17
CA ILE A 224 -11.23 14.95 27.88
C ILE A 224 -12.00 14.27 29.02
N SER A 225 -11.43 13.21 29.60
CA SER A 225 -12.05 12.48 30.72
C SER A 225 -12.15 13.31 32.00
N LEU A 226 -11.26 14.28 32.20
CA LEU A 226 -11.22 15.16 33.38
C LEU A 226 -12.16 16.38 33.26
N ASP A 227 -12.38 16.89 32.05
CA ASP A 227 -13.27 18.05 31.82
C ASP A 227 -14.77 17.68 31.78
N GLY A 228 -15.13 16.41 31.59
CA GLY A 228 -16.50 15.89 31.66
C GLY A 228 -17.16 15.95 33.05
N GLY A 229 -16.49 16.49 34.07
CA GLY A 229 -16.92 16.47 35.47
C GLY A 229 -17.08 17.80 36.20
N SER A 230 -16.84 18.98 35.59
CA SER A 230 -16.88 20.24 36.34
C SER A 230 -17.26 21.46 35.50
N THR A 231 -18.51 21.90 35.62
CA THR A 231 -18.93 23.27 35.27
C THR A 231 -18.19 24.33 36.10
N THR A 232 -17.80 25.42 35.42
CA THR A 232 -17.36 26.75 35.92
C THR A 232 -15.95 26.84 36.52
N THR A 233 -15.08 27.69 35.94
CA THR A 233 -14.79 29.06 36.46
C THR A 233 -13.65 29.73 35.64
N THR A 234 -13.96 30.90 35.08
CA THR A 234 -13.02 31.90 34.58
C THR A 234 -12.05 32.37 35.67
N ALA A 235 -10.74 32.35 35.43
CA ALA A 235 -9.75 32.98 36.30
C ALA A 235 -8.98 34.09 35.55
N SER A 236 -9.37 35.31 35.89
CA SER A 236 -8.74 36.60 35.64
C SER A 236 -7.31 36.71 36.19
N LYS A 237 -6.42 37.37 35.45
CA LYS A 237 -5.15 37.94 35.97
C LYS A 237 -5.43 39.28 36.70
N PRO A 238 -4.64 39.65 37.72
CA PRO A 238 -4.91 40.81 38.57
C PRO A 238 -4.33 42.12 38.00
N ASP A 239 -5.08 43.19 38.26
CA ASP A 239 -4.75 44.60 37.99
C ASP A 239 -3.52 45.09 38.76
N SER A 240 -2.79 46.02 38.12
CA SER A 240 -2.07 47.10 38.82
C SER A 240 -2.49 48.44 38.22
N GLN A 241 -3.09 49.26 39.08
CA GLN A 241 -3.70 50.57 38.81
C GLN A 241 -2.70 51.66 38.39
N GLY A 242 -3.21 52.63 37.62
CA GLY A 242 -2.56 53.91 37.32
C GLY A 242 -3.48 54.87 36.57
N ASN A 243 -4.37 55.52 37.33
CA ASN A 243 -5.21 56.72 37.08
C ASN A 243 -4.57 57.75 36.10
N THR A 244 -5.25 58.47 35.18
CA THR A 244 -6.30 59.49 35.38
C THR A 244 -6.86 60.04 34.04
N ASP A 245 -8.12 60.49 34.09
CA ASP A 245 -8.78 61.60 33.37
C ASP A 245 -9.30 61.47 31.92
N VAL A 246 -10.59 61.82 31.80
CA VAL A 246 -11.47 62.00 30.61
C VAL A 246 -11.84 63.51 30.56
N PRO A 247 -12.04 64.16 29.38
CA PRO A 247 -13.39 64.21 28.79
C PRO A 247 -13.48 64.21 27.25
N GLU A 248 -14.54 63.55 26.76
CA GLU A 248 -15.43 63.84 25.61
C GLU A 248 -14.91 64.51 24.30
N SER A 249 -15.12 63.85 23.14
CA SER A 249 -16.13 64.22 22.11
C SER A 249 -15.82 63.72 20.67
N ASN A 250 -16.87 63.16 20.04
CA ASN A 250 -17.28 63.15 18.62
C ASN A 250 -16.34 62.86 17.42
N SER A 251 -16.82 61.88 16.64
CA SER A 251 -17.01 61.83 15.17
C SER A 251 -15.84 61.70 14.18
N ASP A 252 -15.96 60.64 13.38
CA ASP A 252 -15.71 60.45 11.95
C ASP A 252 -14.29 60.44 11.32
N SER A 253 -14.06 59.32 10.64
CA SER A 253 -13.32 59.08 9.39
C SER A 253 -11.94 59.73 9.14
N SER A 254 -10.87 58.91 9.12
CA SER A 254 -9.94 58.71 7.99
C SER A 254 -8.67 57.93 8.40
N ASN A 255 -8.29 56.91 7.61
CA ASN A 255 -6.99 56.18 7.54
C ASN A 255 -5.74 57.10 7.45
N PRO A 256 -4.45 56.64 7.43
CA PRO A 256 -3.74 55.38 7.84
C PRO A 256 -2.47 55.75 8.73
N PRO A 257 -1.33 54.99 8.91
CA PRO A 257 -0.84 53.74 8.30
C PRO A 257 -0.13 52.68 9.19
N THR A 258 -0.03 51.47 8.62
CA THR A 258 0.99 50.41 8.75
C THR A 258 1.75 50.20 10.08
N ASN A 259 1.64 48.99 10.64
CA ASN A 259 2.85 48.18 10.84
C ASN A 259 2.57 46.68 10.72
N GLN A 260 3.54 46.01 10.10
CA GLN A 260 3.52 44.62 9.66
C GLN A 260 3.43 43.64 10.84
N SER A 261 2.58 42.63 10.70
CA SER A 261 2.63 41.38 11.45
C SER A 261 2.51 40.24 10.45
N THR A 262 3.55 39.43 10.45
CA THR A 262 3.88 38.35 9.53
C THR A 262 2.78 37.28 9.48
N THR A 263 2.10 37.19 8.34
CA THR A 263 1.25 36.06 7.95
C THR A 263 2.15 34.98 7.32
N SER A 264 2.11 33.76 7.87
CA SER A 264 2.65 32.57 7.21
C SER A 264 1.79 32.28 5.98
N THR A 265 2.29 32.65 4.81
CA THR A 265 1.72 32.33 3.51
C THR A 265 1.76 30.83 3.26
N GLN A 266 0.64 30.10 3.42
CA GLN A 266 0.41 28.92 2.58
C GLN A 266 0.19 29.43 1.16
N ALA A 267 1.08 29.06 0.23
CA ALA A 267 0.92 29.41 -1.17
C ALA A 267 -0.38 28.76 -1.70
N ASN A 268 -1.21 29.51 -2.44
CA ASN A 268 -2.35 28.94 -3.15
C ASN A 268 -1.83 27.92 -4.18
N VAL A 269 -2.04 26.63 -3.93
CA VAL A 269 -1.68 25.57 -4.87
C VAL A 269 -2.57 25.68 -6.11
N PRO A 270 -2.02 25.79 -7.33
CA PRO A 270 -2.80 25.90 -8.55
C PRO A 270 -3.66 24.64 -8.76
N THR A 271 -4.96 24.85 -9.01
CA THR A 271 -5.94 23.79 -9.24
C THR A 271 -6.58 23.95 -10.62
N THR A 272 -6.61 22.87 -11.39
CA THR A 272 -7.16 22.81 -12.75
C THR A 272 -8.32 21.83 -12.81
N GLU A 273 -9.49 22.27 -13.25
CA GLU A 273 -10.62 21.38 -13.50
C GLU A 273 -10.45 20.69 -14.88
N CYS A 274 -10.50 19.36 -14.91
CA CYS A 274 -10.42 18.59 -16.14
C CYS A 274 -11.79 18.42 -16.80
N ARG A 275 -11.80 18.36 -18.13
CA ARG A 275 -13.00 18.04 -18.91
C ARG A 275 -12.99 16.58 -19.37
N VAL A 276 -14.14 15.97 -19.55
CA VAL A 276 -14.21 14.65 -20.21
C VAL A 276 -13.70 14.78 -21.66
N LEU A 277 -12.71 13.96 -22.01
CA LEU A 277 -12.24 13.77 -23.38
C LEU A 277 -13.06 12.69 -24.07
N PHE A 278 -13.23 11.56 -23.39
CA PHE A 278 -13.89 10.39 -23.94
C PHE A 278 -14.56 9.61 -22.81
N GLN A 279 -15.83 9.28 -23.02
CA GLN A 279 -16.58 8.39 -22.16
C GLN A 279 -16.76 7.06 -22.90
N PRO A 280 -16.18 5.96 -22.41
CA PRO A 280 -16.36 4.66 -23.05
C PRO A 280 -17.85 4.29 -23.12
N PRO A 281 -18.29 3.70 -24.25
CA PRO A 281 -19.72 3.52 -24.53
C PRO A 281 -20.39 2.38 -23.76
N THR A 282 -19.61 1.52 -23.08
CA THR A 282 -20.12 0.35 -22.39
C THR A 282 -19.62 0.29 -20.95
N ASP A 283 -20.39 -0.30 -20.06
CA ASP A 283 -20.04 -0.42 -18.64
C ASP A 283 -18.78 -1.28 -18.45
N GLU A 284 -18.57 -2.27 -19.31
CA GLU A 284 -17.37 -3.11 -19.30
C GLU A 284 -16.09 -2.28 -19.51
N LEU A 285 -16.13 -1.35 -20.47
CA LEU A 285 -14.99 -0.49 -20.78
C LEU A 285 -14.78 0.63 -19.75
N ARG A 286 -15.81 0.95 -18.97
CA ARG A 286 -15.75 1.95 -17.89
C ARG A 286 -15.26 1.37 -16.56
N PHE A 287 -15.21 0.04 -16.44
CA PHE A 287 -14.92 -0.63 -15.17
C PHE A 287 -13.57 -0.23 -14.59
N LEU A 288 -12.48 -0.46 -15.32
CA LEU A 288 -11.12 -0.10 -14.90
C LEU A 288 -10.23 0.29 -16.10
N PRO A 289 -10.42 1.51 -16.66
CA PRO A 289 -9.52 2.11 -17.64
C PRO A 289 -8.16 2.49 -17.03
N GLU A 290 -7.06 2.15 -17.70
CA GLU A 290 -5.71 2.46 -17.27
C GLU A 290 -4.76 2.78 -18.43
N GLY A 291 -3.58 3.30 -18.08
CA GLY A 291 -2.42 3.38 -18.96
C GLY A 291 -2.71 4.08 -20.29
N PRO A 292 -3.26 5.31 -20.30
CA PRO A 292 -3.34 6.05 -21.54
C PRO A 292 -1.93 6.37 -22.05
N TYR A 293 -1.61 6.07 -23.31
CA TYR A 293 -0.32 6.38 -23.94
C TYR A 293 -0.49 7.00 -25.31
N SER A 294 0.33 8.01 -25.62
CA SER A 294 0.33 8.65 -26.93
C SER A 294 0.95 7.72 -27.98
N LEU A 295 0.26 7.56 -29.11
CA LEU A 295 0.77 6.84 -30.27
C LEU A 295 1.39 7.82 -31.28
N PRO A 296 2.39 7.38 -32.09
CA PRO A 296 3.05 8.25 -33.08
C PRO A 296 2.12 8.90 -34.11
N ASN A 297 0.95 8.30 -34.37
CA ASN A 297 -0.05 8.82 -35.30
C ASN A 297 -1.02 9.83 -34.66
N GLY A 298 -0.86 10.17 -33.38
CA GLY A 298 -1.73 11.09 -32.65
C GLY A 298 -2.93 10.44 -31.94
N ASN A 299 -3.12 9.13 -32.12
CA ASN A 299 -4.10 8.37 -31.34
C ASN A 299 -3.59 8.14 -29.91
N ILE A 300 -4.50 7.71 -29.04
CA ILE A 300 -4.21 7.38 -27.65
C ILE A 300 -4.58 5.91 -27.45
N SER A 301 -3.61 5.08 -27.04
CA SER A 301 -3.92 3.73 -26.55
C SER A 301 -4.26 3.77 -25.07
N TRP A 302 -5.10 2.86 -24.60
CA TRP A 302 -5.38 2.65 -23.18
C TRP A 302 -5.85 1.22 -22.96
N VAL A 303 -5.77 0.69 -21.74
CA VAL A 303 -6.24 -0.67 -21.44
C VAL A 303 -7.48 -0.64 -20.56
N GLY A 304 -8.43 -1.53 -20.84
CA GLY A 304 -9.43 -1.93 -19.84
C GLY A 304 -8.86 -3.13 -19.11
N ILE A 305 -8.38 -2.95 -17.88
CA ILE A 305 -7.74 -4.01 -17.08
C ILE A 305 -8.69 -5.19 -16.89
N GLN A 306 -9.95 -4.88 -16.58
CA GLN A 306 -10.97 -5.86 -16.31
C GLN A 306 -12.32 -5.30 -16.79
N HIS A 307 -13.17 -6.15 -17.37
CA HIS A 307 -14.49 -5.76 -17.88
C HIS A 307 -15.63 -5.95 -16.87
N GLY A 308 -15.31 -5.90 -15.57
CA GLY A 308 -16.25 -6.15 -14.47
C GLY A 308 -15.60 -6.87 -13.29
N SER A 309 -16.23 -6.82 -12.11
CA SER A 309 -15.64 -7.31 -10.85
C SER A 309 -15.19 -8.78 -10.87
N ASN A 310 -15.89 -9.65 -11.59
CA ASN A 310 -15.57 -11.07 -11.73
C ASN A 310 -15.01 -11.44 -13.10
N SER A 311 -14.72 -10.46 -13.96
CA SER A 311 -14.24 -10.73 -15.32
C SER A 311 -12.78 -11.15 -15.33
N THR A 312 -12.40 -12.14 -16.14
CA THR A 312 -10.99 -12.51 -16.34
C THR A 312 -10.47 -12.05 -17.69
N VAL A 313 -11.19 -11.11 -18.33
CA VAL A 313 -10.83 -10.56 -19.63
C VAL A 313 -10.68 -9.05 -19.53
N GLY A 314 -9.73 -8.54 -20.32
CA GLY A 314 -9.51 -7.13 -20.54
C GLY A 314 -9.22 -6.84 -22.01
N SER A 315 -8.99 -5.58 -22.32
CA SER A 315 -8.81 -5.12 -23.70
C SER A 315 -7.73 -4.08 -23.84
N LEU A 316 -7.09 -4.05 -25.00
CA LEU A 316 -6.36 -2.89 -25.50
C LEU A 316 -7.32 -2.05 -26.33
N ASN A 317 -7.30 -0.74 -26.14
CA ASN A 317 -8.15 0.20 -26.83
C ASN A 317 -7.30 1.27 -27.52
N ILE A 318 -7.76 1.75 -28.68
CA ILE A 318 -7.13 2.84 -29.44
C ILE A 318 -8.20 3.89 -29.75
N LEU A 319 -8.06 5.05 -29.12
CA LEU A 319 -8.90 6.22 -29.28
C LEU A 319 -8.26 7.21 -30.27
N ASP A 320 -9.02 7.63 -31.27
CA ASP A 320 -8.75 8.84 -32.02
C ASP A 320 -9.42 10.03 -31.31
N PRO A 321 -8.65 10.92 -30.64
CA PRO A 321 -9.22 12.03 -29.88
C PRO A 321 -9.90 13.08 -30.75
N ALA A 322 -9.60 13.15 -32.06
CA ALA A 322 -10.20 14.13 -32.95
C ALA A 322 -11.60 13.71 -33.43
N SER A 323 -11.80 12.42 -33.72
CA SER A 323 -13.11 11.88 -34.13
C SER A 323 -13.94 11.34 -32.97
N GLY A 324 -13.32 11.02 -31.83
CA GLY A 324 -13.95 10.30 -30.72
C GLY A 324 -14.15 8.81 -30.99
N THR A 325 -13.58 8.28 -32.08
CA THR A 325 -13.70 6.86 -32.44
C THR A 325 -12.75 6.02 -31.58
N ASN A 326 -13.28 4.97 -30.94
CA ASN A 326 -12.49 4.01 -30.17
C ASN A 326 -12.56 2.61 -30.80
N GLN A 327 -11.41 1.98 -30.99
CA GLN A 327 -11.29 0.58 -31.40
C GLN A 327 -10.86 -0.25 -30.20
N SER A 328 -11.49 -1.42 -29.99
CA SER A 328 -11.23 -2.30 -28.87
C SER A 328 -10.76 -3.67 -29.35
N PHE A 329 -9.70 -4.17 -28.72
CA PHE A 329 -9.04 -5.44 -29.04
C PHE A 329 -8.98 -6.30 -27.78
N ASN A 330 -9.59 -7.47 -27.81
CA ASN A 330 -9.55 -8.39 -26.68
C ASN A 330 -8.15 -8.96 -26.50
N LEU A 331 -7.63 -8.89 -25.28
CA LEU A 331 -6.37 -9.49 -24.89
C LEU A 331 -6.60 -10.92 -24.37
N PRO A 332 -5.56 -11.78 -24.34
CA PRO A 332 -5.70 -13.16 -23.87
C PRO A 332 -6.03 -13.30 -22.37
N GLY A 333 -6.08 -12.20 -21.62
CA GLY A 333 -6.44 -12.12 -20.20
C GLY A 333 -6.50 -10.66 -19.74
N ARG A 334 -6.46 -10.42 -18.43
CA ARG A 334 -6.42 -9.07 -17.85
C ARG A 334 -5.04 -8.43 -18.04
N PRO A 335 -4.91 -7.30 -18.76
CA PRO A 335 -3.65 -6.57 -18.81
C PRO A 335 -3.37 -5.88 -17.48
N GLY A 336 -2.09 -5.64 -17.17
CA GLY A 336 -1.64 -4.59 -16.24
C GLY A 336 -1.18 -3.33 -16.99
N PHE A 337 -0.66 -3.50 -18.21
CA PHE A 337 -0.26 -2.39 -19.09
C PHE A 337 -0.19 -2.85 -20.54
N ALA A 338 -0.15 -1.90 -21.47
CA ALA A 338 0.20 -2.12 -22.87
C ALA A 338 0.94 -0.91 -23.43
N PHE A 339 2.25 -1.04 -23.65
CA PHE A 339 3.08 0.03 -24.21
C PHE A 339 3.26 -0.13 -25.71
N PRO A 340 3.25 0.95 -26.50
CA PRO A 340 3.58 0.88 -27.91
C PRO A 340 5.02 0.43 -28.12
N THR A 341 5.30 -0.21 -29.25
CA THR A 341 6.66 -0.62 -29.62
C THR A 341 7.19 0.11 -30.85
N THR A 342 8.49 -0.05 -31.13
CA THR A 342 9.09 0.43 -32.39
C THR A 342 8.51 -0.23 -33.64
N LYS A 343 7.83 -1.38 -33.52
CA LYS A 343 7.05 -1.98 -34.60
C LYS A 343 5.62 -1.45 -34.53
N GLN A 344 5.18 -0.80 -35.61
CA GLN A 344 3.82 -0.27 -35.71
C GLN A 344 2.76 -1.36 -35.46
N ASN A 345 1.68 -1.00 -34.77
CA ASN A 345 0.57 -1.88 -34.38
C ASN A 345 0.94 -2.99 -33.38
N VAL A 346 2.19 -3.07 -32.94
CA VAL A 346 2.62 -4.03 -31.92
C VAL A 346 2.81 -3.32 -30.59
N PHE A 347 2.27 -3.93 -29.55
CA PHE A 347 2.35 -3.49 -28.16
C PHE A 347 3.07 -4.54 -27.32
N VAL A 348 3.89 -4.11 -26.37
CA VAL A 348 4.36 -4.97 -25.29
C VAL A 348 3.36 -4.88 -24.15
N CYS A 349 2.82 -6.02 -23.73
CA CYS A 349 1.77 -6.08 -22.72
C CYS A 349 2.17 -7.04 -21.60
N GLY A 350 1.93 -6.63 -20.36
CA GLY A 350 1.85 -7.53 -19.23
C GLY A 350 0.40 -7.99 -19.09
N VAL A 351 0.13 -9.27 -19.25
CA VAL A 351 -1.22 -9.86 -19.22
C VAL A 351 -1.21 -11.04 -18.27
N GLU A 352 -2.08 -11.00 -17.26
CA GLU A 352 -2.09 -11.95 -16.15
C GLU A 352 -0.68 -12.10 -15.55
N ARG A 353 0.01 -13.20 -15.84
CA ARG A 353 1.35 -13.52 -15.31
C ARG A 353 2.37 -13.73 -16.42
N SER A 354 2.11 -13.10 -17.56
CA SER A 354 2.87 -13.26 -18.79
C SER A 354 3.20 -11.90 -19.38
N LEU A 355 4.41 -11.78 -19.89
CA LEU A 355 4.85 -10.66 -20.72
C LEU A 355 4.85 -11.11 -22.18
N GLY A 356 4.30 -10.31 -23.09
CA GLY A 356 4.27 -10.67 -24.50
C GLY A 356 4.06 -9.48 -25.43
N LEU A 357 4.14 -9.77 -26.73
CA LEU A 357 3.84 -8.83 -27.80
C LEU A 357 2.44 -9.13 -28.35
N TYR A 358 1.62 -8.10 -28.47
CA TYR A 358 0.30 -8.18 -29.09
C TYR A 358 0.25 -7.34 -30.36
N ASP A 359 -0.13 -7.94 -31.49
CA ASP A 359 -0.27 -7.24 -32.77
C ASP A 359 -1.76 -6.94 -33.04
N VAL A 360 -2.15 -5.67 -33.01
CA VAL A 360 -3.56 -5.28 -33.19
C VAL A 360 -4.06 -5.47 -34.63
N SER A 361 -3.16 -5.71 -35.59
CA SER A 361 -3.55 -5.89 -36.99
C SER A 361 -4.16 -7.27 -37.29
N ASP A 362 -3.74 -8.31 -36.56
CA ASP A 362 -4.22 -9.67 -36.72
C ASP A 362 -4.67 -10.34 -35.41
N GLY A 363 -4.47 -9.68 -34.26
CA GLY A 363 -4.81 -10.17 -32.93
C GLY A 363 -3.84 -11.22 -32.39
N SER A 364 -2.66 -11.38 -33.00
CA SER A 364 -1.68 -12.38 -32.57
C SER A 364 -0.98 -12.00 -31.25
N TRP A 365 -0.72 -13.02 -30.43
CA TRP A 365 0.04 -12.94 -29.18
C TRP A 365 1.34 -13.72 -29.30
N THR A 366 2.47 -13.06 -29.05
CA THR A 366 3.79 -13.68 -28.98
C THR A 366 4.33 -13.56 -27.56
N GLU A 367 4.37 -14.67 -26.83
CA GLU A 367 4.89 -14.69 -25.46
C GLU A 367 6.40 -14.39 -25.42
N ILE A 368 6.80 -13.46 -24.54
CA ILE A 368 8.20 -13.16 -24.21
C ILE A 368 8.60 -13.99 -22.98
N LEU A 369 7.76 -13.97 -21.96
CA LEU A 369 7.97 -14.64 -20.68
C LEU A 369 6.63 -15.02 -20.07
N SER A 370 6.56 -16.16 -19.40
CA SER A 370 5.41 -16.59 -18.60
C SER A 370 5.86 -17.08 -17.23
N GLY A 371 4.91 -17.30 -16.33
CA GLY A 371 5.19 -17.79 -14.97
C GLY A 371 5.82 -16.73 -14.07
N ILE A 372 5.57 -15.45 -14.35
CA ILE A 372 5.89 -14.36 -13.43
C ILE A 372 5.17 -14.63 -12.10
N ASP A 373 5.86 -14.40 -10.98
CA ASP A 373 5.40 -14.73 -9.64
C ASP A 373 5.10 -16.22 -9.41
N SER A 374 5.45 -17.17 -10.29
CA SER A 374 4.97 -18.59 -10.26
C SER A 374 5.11 -19.35 -8.91
N ASP A 375 5.92 -18.85 -7.99
CA ASP A 375 6.09 -19.32 -6.63
C ASP A 375 5.03 -18.81 -5.63
N VAL A 376 4.19 -17.84 -6.04
CA VAL A 376 3.11 -17.25 -5.26
C VAL A 376 1.77 -17.27 -6.01
N ASP A 377 0.72 -17.70 -5.32
CA ASP A 377 -0.63 -17.79 -5.87
C ASP A 377 -1.35 -16.43 -5.90
N ASN A 378 -2.39 -16.31 -6.72
CA ASN A 378 -3.32 -15.16 -6.76
C ASN A 378 -2.66 -13.80 -6.99
N THR A 379 -1.62 -13.74 -7.83
CA THR A 379 -1.05 -12.47 -8.30
C THR A 379 -1.14 -12.32 -9.81
N ILE A 380 -1.22 -11.08 -10.26
CA ILE A 380 -1.12 -10.69 -11.67
C ILE A 380 -0.22 -9.46 -11.81
N ILE A 381 0.36 -9.28 -12.99
CA ILE A 381 1.00 -8.03 -13.39
C ILE A 381 -0.04 -6.93 -13.35
N ASN A 382 0.28 -5.83 -12.68
CA ASN A 382 -0.64 -4.74 -12.42
C ASN A 382 -0.28 -3.47 -13.19
N ASP A 383 1.01 -3.16 -13.31
CA ASP A 383 1.47 -1.91 -13.92
C ASP A 383 2.95 -2.01 -14.30
N GLY A 384 3.45 -1.14 -15.18
CA GLY A 384 4.84 -1.11 -15.60
C GLY A 384 5.35 0.24 -16.09
N VAL A 385 6.62 0.26 -16.48
CA VAL A 385 7.27 1.40 -17.13
C VAL A 385 8.38 0.89 -18.05
N VAL A 386 8.43 1.46 -19.25
CA VAL A 386 9.50 1.21 -20.23
C VAL A 386 10.55 2.31 -20.11
N PHE A 387 11.82 1.92 -20.16
CA PHE A 387 12.95 2.84 -20.26
C PHE A 387 14.12 2.15 -20.98
N ASP A 388 14.83 2.87 -21.85
CA ASP A 388 15.86 2.30 -22.73
C ASP A 388 15.33 1.02 -23.47
N ASP A 389 16.00 -0.11 -23.27
CA ASP A 389 15.61 -1.45 -23.74
C ASP A 389 15.02 -2.33 -22.63
N ASN A 390 14.60 -1.73 -21.52
CA ASN A 390 14.19 -2.40 -20.30
C ASN A 390 12.72 -2.13 -19.98
N LEU A 391 12.19 -3.00 -19.14
CA LEU A 391 10.84 -2.88 -18.61
C LEU A 391 10.89 -3.19 -17.11
N ILE A 392 10.36 -2.29 -16.29
CA ILE A 392 10.06 -2.60 -14.88
C ILE A 392 8.56 -2.75 -14.76
N PHE A 393 8.11 -3.76 -14.05
CA PHE A 393 6.69 -3.97 -13.79
C PHE A 393 6.46 -4.56 -12.41
N GLY A 394 5.28 -4.28 -11.88
CA GLY A 394 4.87 -4.66 -10.54
C GLY A 394 3.66 -5.56 -10.65
N CYS A 395 3.52 -6.44 -9.67
CA CYS A 395 2.36 -7.30 -9.53
C CYS A 395 1.43 -6.73 -8.45
N LYS A 396 0.19 -7.25 -8.43
CA LYS A 396 -0.74 -7.09 -7.32
C LYS A 396 -1.23 -8.44 -6.83
N GLU A 397 -1.47 -8.51 -5.53
CA GLU A 397 -2.17 -9.61 -4.90
C GLU A 397 -3.68 -9.39 -5.00
N LEU A 398 -4.40 -10.35 -5.59
CA LEU A 398 -5.82 -10.16 -5.92
C LEU A 398 -6.72 -10.03 -4.68
N GLU A 399 -6.30 -10.54 -3.52
CA GLU A 399 -7.05 -10.41 -2.27
C GLU A 399 -6.57 -9.24 -1.39
N PHE A 400 -5.48 -8.57 -1.77
CA PHE A 400 -4.82 -7.50 -1.01
C PHE A 400 -4.48 -7.85 0.45
N LYS A 401 -4.25 -9.14 0.76
CA LYS A 401 -4.03 -9.59 2.15
C LYS A 401 -2.57 -9.77 2.54
N THR A 402 -1.76 -10.23 1.60
CA THR A 402 -0.38 -10.66 1.87
C THR A 402 0.62 -9.88 1.05
N LYS A 403 1.74 -9.50 1.68
CA LYS A 403 2.88 -8.85 1.05
C LYS A 403 3.71 -9.87 0.24
N LYS A 404 3.20 -10.28 -0.91
CA LYS A 404 3.82 -11.26 -1.81
C LYS A 404 3.92 -10.80 -3.26
N ALA A 405 3.43 -9.60 -3.58
CA ALA A 405 3.48 -9.08 -4.94
C ALA A 405 4.92 -8.68 -5.30
N GLY A 406 5.41 -9.20 -6.42
CA GLY A 406 6.75 -8.93 -6.90
C GLY A 406 6.87 -7.63 -7.69
N LEU A 407 8.06 -7.02 -7.59
CA LEU A 407 8.54 -5.96 -8.48
C LEU A 407 9.67 -6.53 -9.32
N TYR A 408 9.59 -6.37 -10.63
CA TYR A 408 10.47 -7.04 -11.57
C TYR A 408 11.14 -6.08 -12.54
N LEU A 409 12.38 -6.40 -12.92
CA LEU A 409 13.08 -5.83 -14.05
C LEU A 409 13.24 -6.90 -15.12
N TRP A 410 12.64 -6.67 -16.28
CA TRP A 410 12.98 -7.37 -17.52
C TRP A 410 14.01 -6.57 -18.31
N ARG A 411 15.18 -7.17 -18.51
CA ARG A 411 16.28 -6.55 -19.24
C ARG A 411 16.35 -7.05 -20.67
N GLY A 412 16.09 -6.16 -21.63
CA GLY A 412 15.93 -6.52 -23.04
C GLY A 412 17.20 -7.11 -23.66
N ARG A 413 18.36 -6.44 -23.51
CA ARG A 413 19.63 -6.84 -24.16
C ARG A 413 20.05 -8.30 -24.00
N ASP A 414 19.72 -8.94 -22.87
CA ASP A 414 20.05 -10.34 -22.60
C ASP A 414 18.86 -11.19 -22.17
N LYS A 415 17.64 -10.65 -22.28
CA LYS A 415 16.37 -11.33 -22.00
C LYS A 415 16.36 -11.99 -20.62
N LYS A 416 16.73 -11.24 -19.59
CA LYS A 416 16.74 -11.71 -18.20
C LYS A 416 15.70 -11.00 -17.35
N LEU A 417 15.01 -11.78 -16.53
CA LEU A 417 14.12 -11.30 -15.48
C LEU A 417 14.87 -11.27 -14.14
N PHE A 418 14.75 -10.16 -13.43
CA PHE A 418 15.23 -9.98 -12.07
C PHE A 418 14.04 -9.63 -11.17
N GLN A 419 13.88 -10.33 -10.06
CA GLN A 419 12.96 -9.92 -9.01
C GLN A 419 13.68 -8.88 -8.14
N LEU A 420 13.27 -7.62 -8.25
CA LEU A 420 13.83 -6.50 -7.51
C LEU A 420 13.33 -6.51 -6.06
N ARG A 421 12.05 -6.83 -5.86
CA ARG A 421 11.36 -6.90 -4.56
C ARG A 421 10.24 -7.93 -4.58
N ASN A 422 9.80 -8.36 -3.39
CA ASN A 422 8.69 -9.29 -3.18
C ASN A 422 7.93 -9.03 -1.86
N ASP A 423 8.04 -7.81 -1.34
CA ASP A 423 7.55 -7.40 -0.02
C ASP A 423 6.34 -6.45 -0.09
N GLN A 424 5.69 -6.35 -1.24
CA GLN A 424 4.59 -5.42 -1.51
C GLN A 424 3.24 -6.12 -1.60
N ILE A 425 2.16 -5.37 -1.40
CA ILE A 425 0.79 -5.87 -1.62
C ILE A 425 0.34 -5.54 -3.04
N CYS A 426 0.57 -4.29 -3.47
CA CYS A 426 0.22 -3.82 -4.81
C CYS A 426 1.23 -2.76 -5.25
N SER A 427 2.09 -3.11 -6.21
CA SER A 427 3.04 -2.16 -6.80
C SER A 427 2.38 -1.44 -7.98
N ASN A 428 2.03 -0.17 -7.81
CA ASN A 428 0.99 0.48 -8.59
C ASN A 428 1.34 1.92 -9.04
N GLY A 429 1.93 2.05 -10.22
CA GLY A 429 2.57 3.27 -10.70
C GLY A 429 4.08 3.21 -10.49
N LYS A 430 4.84 3.39 -11.57
CA LYS A 430 6.31 3.34 -11.59
C LYS A 430 6.90 4.42 -12.46
N ALA A 431 8.06 4.92 -12.06
CA ALA A 431 8.84 5.80 -12.89
C ALA A 431 10.34 5.56 -12.71
N VAL A 432 11.09 5.70 -13.81
CA VAL A 432 12.55 5.63 -13.80
C VAL A 432 13.11 6.99 -14.16
N ILE A 433 13.91 7.55 -13.27
CA ILE A 433 14.54 8.86 -13.42
C ILE A 433 16.02 8.65 -13.68
N ARG A 434 16.52 9.25 -14.77
CA ARG A 434 17.95 9.30 -15.07
C ARG A 434 18.54 10.57 -14.46
N ASN A 435 19.37 10.40 -13.44
CA ASN A 435 20.06 11.50 -12.78
C ASN A 435 21.14 12.09 -13.72
N PRO A 436 21.60 13.34 -13.49
CA PRO A 436 22.65 13.97 -14.30
C PRO A 436 23.95 13.16 -14.38
N ASP A 437 24.28 12.40 -13.34
CA ASP A 437 25.45 11.51 -13.25
C ASP A 437 25.26 10.14 -13.92
N GLN A 438 24.15 9.96 -14.66
CA GLN A 438 23.73 8.73 -15.34
C GLN A 438 23.25 7.59 -14.43
N THR A 439 23.24 7.78 -13.11
CA THR A 439 22.61 6.81 -12.21
C THR A 439 21.09 6.83 -12.39
N LEU A 440 20.43 5.73 -12.03
CA LEU A 440 18.99 5.58 -12.14
C LEU A 440 18.35 5.57 -10.77
N THR A 441 17.25 6.31 -10.64
CA THR A 441 16.35 6.28 -9.49
C THR A 441 15.05 5.62 -9.94
N LEU A 442 14.63 4.57 -9.24
CA LEU A 442 13.29 4.00 -9.37
C LEU A 442 12.38 4.67 -8.35
N VAL A 443 11.26 5.16 -8.82
CA VAL A 443 10.13 5.59 -7.98
C VAL A 443 9.03 4.56 -8.13
N ASP A 444 8.46 4.13 -7.02
CA ASP A 444 7.44 3.09 -6.96
C ASP A 444 6.43 3.38 -5.84
N ILE A 445 5.17 3.01 -6.11
CA ILE A 445 4.05 3.15 -5.20
C ILE A 445 3.69 1.77 -4.64
N ASP A 446 3.53 1.66 -3.32
CA ASP A 446 2.82 0.54 -2.67
C ASP A 446 1.47 1.08 -2.19
N SER A 447 0.40 0.87 -2.99
CA SER A 447 -0.88 1.56 -2.74
C SER A 447 -1.42 1.31 -1.32
N PRO A 448 -1.39 0.09 -0.76
CA PRO A 448 -1.94 -0.14 0.58
C PRO A 448 -1.14 0.51 1.71
N SER A 449 0.16 0.81 1.53
CA SER A 449 0.90 1.64 2.48
C SER A 449 0.67 3.13 2.27
N LYS A 450 0.00 3.52 1.18
CA LYS A 450 -0.27 4.92 0.78
C LYS A 450 0.99 5.77 0.71
N THR A 451 2.11 5.15 0.36
CA THR A 451 3.41 5.82 0.26
C THR A 451 3.96 5.71 -1.15
N ILE A 452 4.67 6.76 -1.54
CA ILE A 452 5.48 6.79 -2.76
C ILE A 452 6.93 6.78 -2.31
N THR A 453 7.71 5.84 -2.84
CA THR A 453 9.10 5.64 -2.44
C THR A 453 10.05 5.80 -3.62
N LYS A 454 11.27 6.24 -3.33
CA LYS A 454 12.39 6.23 -4.29
C LYS A 454 13.52 5.36 -3.79
N CYS A 455 14.25 4.72 -4.71
CA CYS A 455 15.50 4.04 -4.45
C CYS A 455 16.40 4.07 -5.68
N TRP A 456 17.71 3.86 -5.50
CA TRP A 456 18.59 3.68 -6.65
C TRP A 456 18.30 2.34 -7.34
N LEU A 457 18.53 2.27 -8.65
CA LEU A 457 18.35 1.09 -9.50
C LEU A 457 19.66 0.75 -10.21
N GLU A 458 20.13 -0.49 -10.04
CA GLU A 458 21.29 -1.02 -10.76
C GLU A 458 20.85 -2.09 -11.77
N VAL A 459 20.72 -1.67 -13.03
CA VAL A 459 20.24 -2.53 -14.13
C VAL A 459 21.23 -3.66 -14.44
N ALA A 460 22.54 -3.47 -14.23
CA ALA A 460 23.55 -4.48 -14.59
C ALA A 460 23.46 -5.76 -13.74
N VAL A 461 23.09 -5.64 -12.47
CA VAL A 461 22.88 -6.80 -11.58
C VAL A 461 21.43 -7.04 -11.20
N GLY A 462 20.52 -6.12 -11.57
CA GLY A 462 19.09 -6.22 -11.30
C GLY A 462 18.78 -6.09 -9.82
N THR A 463 19.30 -5.04 -9.20
CA THR A 463 19.08 -4.76 -7.77
C THR A 463 18.60 -3.33 -7.57
N VAL A 464 17.92 -3.12 -6.44
CA VAL A 464 17.48 -1.80 -5.99
C VAL A 464 18.00 -1.51 -4.59
N GLY A 465 18.11 -0.22 -4.28
CA GLY A 465 18.45 0.26 -2.95
C GLY A 465 17.34 0.12 -1.93
N LYS A 466 17.66 0.50 -0.70
CA LYS A 466 16.66 0.67 0.35
C LYS A 466 15.70 1.81 -0.06
N PRO A 467 14.38 1.61 0.02
CA PRO A 467 13.40 2.64 -0.31
C PRO A 467 13.41 3.78 0.71
N GLU A 468 13.27 5.00 0.19
CA GLU A 468 13.06 6.24 0.94
C GLU A 468 11.68 6.80 0.58
N VAL A 469 10.86 7.14 1.58
CA VAL A 469 9.54 7.74 1.34
C VAL A 469 9.70 9.19 0.91
N ILE A 470 9.09 9.54 -0.22
CA ILE A 470 9.04 10.92 -0.73
C ILE A 470 7.68 11.58 -0.52
N VAL A 471 6.60 10.80 -0.58
CA VAL A 471 5.24 11.25 -0.32
C VAL A 471 4.58 10.22 0.58
N ASP A 472 4.00 10.68 1.68
CA ASP A 472 3.28 9.86 2.65
C ASP A 472 1.84 10.34 2.74
N LEU A 473 0.92 9.53 2.20
CA LEU A 473 -0.52 9.78 2.20
C LEU A 473 -1.24 8.89 3.23
N SER A 474 -0.51 8.27 4.17
CA SER A 474 -1.08 7.29 5.10
C SER A 474 -2.16 7.87 6.03
N SER A 475 -2.17 9.19 6.23
CA SER A 475 -3.19 9.92 6.98
C SER A 475 -4.40 10.36 6.15
N GLU A 476 -4.38 10.19 4.84
CA GLU A 476 -5.48 10.58 3.94
C GLU A 476 -6.33 9.38 3.55
N ASP A 477 -7.61 9.60 3.22
CA ASP A 477 -8.55 8.55 2.82
C ASP A 477 -8.45 8.16 1.32
N VAL A 478 -7.36 8.55 0.66
CA VAL A 478 -7.08 8.26 -0.75
C VAL A 478 -5.93 7.27 -0.91
N PHE A 479 -5.87 6.60 -2.06
CA PHE A 479 -4.81 5.68 -2.42
C PHE A 479 -4.09 6.16 -3.69
N PRO A 480 -2.75 6.23 -3.70
CA PRO A 480 -2.02 6.47 -4.95
C PRO A 480 -2.17 5.25 -5.88
N ASP A 481 -2.61 5.48 -7.11
CA ASP A 481 -3.04 4.41 -8.03
C ASP A 481 -2.26 4.40 -9.37
N GLY A 482 -1.58 5.50 -9.68
CA GLY A 482 -0.71 5.61 -10.85
C GLY A 482 0.08 6.91 -10.81
N MET A 483 1.25 6.95 -11.46
CA MET A 483 2.05 8.16 -11.51
C MET A 483 2.90 8.30 -12.76
N ILE A 484 3.31 9.53 -13.04
CA ILE A 484 4.32 9.88 -14.02
C ILE A 484 5.30 10.90 -13.45
N VAL A 485 6.50 10.95 -14.02
CA VAL A 485 7.48 11.99 -13.72
C VAL A 485 7.29 13.16 -14.68
N THR A 486 7.40 14.39 -14.17
CA THR A 486 7.38 15.58 -15.01
C THR A 486 8.57 15.58 -15.99
N PRO A 487 8.46 16.18 -17.18
CA PRO A 487 9.52 16.13 -18.19
C PRO A 487 10.88 16.67 -17.75
N ASP A 488 10.91 17.55 -16.74
CA ASP A 488 12.13 18.09 -16.14
C ASP A 488 12.73 17.20 -15.04
N GLY A 489 12.08 16.10 -14.70
CA GLY A 489 12.54 15.11 -13.72
C GLY A 489 12.40 15.54 -12.26
N LYS A 490 11.69 16.65 -11.98
CA LYS A 490 11.68 17.26 -10.64
C LYS A 490 10.48 16.89 -9.78
N SER A 491 9.37 16.51 -10.42
CA SER A 491 8.11 16.30 -9.73
C SER A 491 7.42 15.04 -10.23
N LEU A 492 6.47 14.54 -9.44
CA LEU A 492 5.61 13.41 -9.77
C LEU A 492 4.18 13.89 -9.89
N ILE A 493 3.47 13.50 -10.94
CA ILE A 493 2.03 13.66 -11.03
C ILE A 493 1.41 12.32 -10.68
N VAL A 494 0.59 12.29 -9.63
CA VAL A 494 0.06 11.08 -9.01
C VAL A 494 -1.46 11.13 -9.08
N ALA A 495 -2.06 10.09 -9.65
CA ALA A 495 -3.50 9.87 -9.59
C ALA A 495 -3.90 9.30 -8.23
N LEU A 496 -5.03 9.79 -7.71
CA LEU A 496 -5.54 9.40 -6.39
C LEU A 496 -6.89 8.71 -6.55
N TYR A 497 -6.90 7.44 -6.18
CA TYR A 497 -8.10 6.65 -6.07
C TYR A 497 -8.78 6.94 -4.71
N ASP A 498 -9.97 7.55 -4.77
CA ASP A 498 -10.80 7.79 -3.59
C ASP A 498 -11.94 6.76 -3.53
N PRO A 499 -11.93 5.82 -2.56
CA PRO A 499 -12.99 4.82 -2.41
C PRO A 499 -14.30 5.43 -1.87
N GLY A 500 -14.25 6.64 -1.33
CA GLY A 500 -15.39 7.39 -0.82
C GLY A 500 -16.33 7.87 -1.92
N ASP A 501 -17.01 8.97 -1.65
CA ASP A 501 -18.03 9.54 -2.53
C ASP A 501 -17.89 11.06 -2.77
N PRO A 502 -16.67 11.61 -2.96
CA PRO A 502 -16.53 13.05 -3.20
C PRO A 502 -17.07 13.42 -4.59
N ALA A 503 -17.50 14.67 -4.75
CA ALA A 503 -18.06 15.17 -6.00
C ALA A 503 -17.08 15.17 -7.18
N TYR A 504 -15.78 15.00 -6.93
CA TYR A 504 -14.73 14.93 -7.93
C TYR A 504 -13.57 14.07 -7.42
N GLY A 505 -12.86 13.43 -8.35
CA GLY A 505 -11.58 12.78 -8.07
C GLY A 505 -10.42 13.73 -8.31
N MET A 506 -9.20 13.33 -7.96
CA MET A 506 -8.03 14.21 -8.06
C MET A 506 -6.78 13.50 -8.58
N ALA A 507 -5.95 14.27 -9.28
CA ALA A 507 -4.52 13.99 -9.41
C ALA A 507 -3.72 15.15 -8.83
N ARG A 508 -2.55 14.86 -8.25
CA ARG A 508 -1.73 15.84 -7.53
C ARG A 508 -0.28 15.78 -7.99
N GLN A 509 0.36 16.93 -8.11
CA GLN A 509 1.79 17.04 -8.41
C GLN A 509 2.58 17.26 -7.12
N TYR A 510 3.61 16.46 -6.89
CA TYR A 510 4.50 16.56 -5.74
C TYR A 510 5.95 16.76 -6.18
N GLY A 511 6.67 17.68 -5.55
CA GLY A 511 8.12 17.82 -5.75
C GLY A 511 8.88 16.62 -5.20
N ILE A 512 9.79 16.03 -5.96
CA ILE A 512 10.52 14.79 -5.56
C ILE A 512 11.53 15.06 -4.43
N GLU A 513 12.12 16.26 -4.41
CA GLU A 513 13.08 16.67 -3.38
C GLU A 513 12.39 17.23 -2.14
N SER A 514 11.32 18.02 -2.32
CA SER A 514 10.63 18.71 -1.23
C SER A 514 9.51 17.88 -0.59
N GLY A 515 8.88 16.97 -1.34
CA GLY A 515 7.63 16.31 -0.97
C GLY A 515 6.42 17.24 -0.97
N GLU A 516 6.58 18.52 -1.34
CA GLU A 516 5.53 19.53 -1.29
C GLU A 516 4.54 19.37 -2.44
N LEU A 517 3.27 19.69 -2.18
CA LEU A 517 2.21 19.73 -3.18
C LEU A 517 2.34 20.99 -4.05
N GLU A 518 2.49 20.80 -5.36
CA GLU A 518 2.78 21.86 -6.32
C GLU A 518 1.59 22.20 -7.22
N ALA A 519 0.71 21.23 -7.52
CA ALA A 519 -0.46 21.43 -8.37
C ALA A 519 -1.52 20.35 -8.16
N VAL A 520 -2.76 20.66 -8.57
CA VAL A 520 -3.92 19.77 -8.46
C VAL A 520 -4.72 19.77 -9.75
N TRP A 521 -5.20 18.60 -10.17
CA TRP A 521 -6.21 18.42 -11.21
C TRP A 521 -7.43 17.73 -10.64
N THR A 522 -8.62 18.21 -10.95
CA THR A 522 -9.89 17.60 -10.49
C THR A 522 -10.65 16.96 -11.66
N CYS A 523 -11.33 15.84 -11.40
CA CYS A 523 -12.18 15.12 -12.33
C CYS A 523 -13.64 15.15 -11.84
N PRO A 524 -14.46 16.15 -12.23
CA PRO A 524 -15.84 16.29 -11.77
C PRO A 524 -16.72 15.08 -12.06
N GLY A 525 -17.47 14.63 -11.05
CA GLY A 525 -18.38 13.48 -11.13
C GLY A 525 -17.66 12.14 -11.31
N SER A 526 -16.41 12.04 -10.84
CA SER A 526 -15.57 10.85 -10.99
C SER A 526 -14.48 10.76 -9.92
N PRO A 527 -14.77 10.23 -8.71
CA PRO A 527 -13.85 10.20 -7.57
C PRO A 527 -12.60 9.31 -7.74
N ARG A 528 -12.67 8.26 -8.55
CA ARG A 528 -11.64 7.21 -8.64
C ARG A 528 -10.71 7.46 -9.81
N VAL A 529 -9.70 8.30 -9.61
CA VAL A 529 -8.68 8.60 -10.64
C VAL A 529 -7.58 7.58 -10.55
N THR A 530 -7.24 6.95 -11.67
CA THR A 530 -6.40 5.75 -11.67
C THR A 530 -5.01 5.97 -12.27
N CYS A 531 -4.93 6.42 -13.53
CA CYS A 531 -3.64 6.66 -14.18
C CYS A 531 -3.54 8.05 -14.85
N PRO A 532 -2.44 8.80 -14.60
CA PRO A 532 -2.08 10.00 -15.32
C PRO A 532 -1.12 9.73 -16.49
N GLN A 533 -1.26 10.49 -17.59
CA GLN A 533 -0.24 10.57 -18.65
C GLN A 533 -0.22 11.95 -19.29
N LEU A 534 0.96 12.47 -19.61
CA LEU A 534 1.08 13.63 -20.50
C LEU A 534 0.88 13.21 -21.95
N VAL A 535 -0.06 13.86 -22.63
CA VAL A 535 -0.40 13.61 -24.04
C VAL A 535 -0.37 14.89 -24.85
N LYS A 536 -0.23 14.76 -26.17
CA LYS A 536 -0.33 15.88 -27.09
C LYS A 536 -1.64 15.81 -27.87
N VAL A 537 -2.54 16.76 -27.62
CA VAL A 537 -3.84 16.90 -28.30
C VAL A 537 -3.89 18.30 -28.93
N ASP A 538 -4.28 18.39 -30.19
CA ASP A 538 -4.36 19.66 -30.95
C ASP A 538 -3.10 20.53 -30.88
N GLY A 539 -1.93 19.89 -30.84
CA GLY A 539 -0.64 20.58 -30.79
C GLY A 539 -0.21 21.07 -29.40
N ARG A 540 -1.04 20.92 -28.37
CA ARG A 540 -0.77 21.32 -26.98
C ARG A 540 -0.56 20.10 -26.08
N VAL A 541 0.23 20.29 -25.02
CA VAL A 541 0.44 19.26 -23.99
C VAL A 541 -0.68 19.36 -22.97
N HIS A 542 -1.26 18.21 -22.64
CA HIS A 542 -2.33 18.06 -21.69
C HIS A 542 -2.02 16.94 -20.71
N LEU A 543 -2.59 17.03 -19.51
CA LEU A 543 -2.64 15.89 -18.60
C LEU A 543 -3.91 15.10 -18.95
N LEU A 544 -3.72 13.84 -19.34
CA LEU A 544 -4.80 12.88 -19.51
C LEU A 544 -4.90 12.03 -18.26
N LEU A 545 -6.10 11.93 -17.70
CA LEU A 545 -6.41 11.14 -16.52
C LEU A 545 -7.42 10.07 -16.91
N THR A 546 -7.20 8.84 -16.47
CA THR A 546 -8.21 7.78 -16.50
C THR A 546 -8.90 7.69 -15.15
N THR A 547 -10.17 7.26 -15.17
CA THR A 547 -10.96 7.04 -13.96
C THR A 547 -11.74 5.74 -14.07
N ALA A 548 -12.17 5.18 -12.94
CA ALA A 548 -12.80 3.87 -12.87
C ALA A 548 -14.19 3.89 -12.19
N VAL A 549 -15.01 2.88 -12.47
CA VAL A 549 -16.22 2.56 -11.69
C VAL A 549 -16.03 1.34 -10.78
N GLU A 550 -14.87 0.69 -10.83
CA GLU A 550 -14.51 -0.43 -9.96
C GLU A 550 -14.85 -0.11 -8.51
N HIS A 551 -15.50 -1.06 -7.80
CA HIS A 551 -16.03 -0.93 -6.43
C HIS A 551 -17.17 0.07 -6.22
N MET A 552 -17.77 0.66 -7.27
CA MET A 552 -18.90 1.59 -7.11
C MET A 552 -20.21 0.80 -7.14
N ASP A 553 -21.06 1.01 -6.16
CA ASP A 553 -22.44 0.53 -6.26
C ASP A 553 -23.25 1.34 -7.30
N ALA A 554 -24.44 0.86 -7.64
CA ALA A 554 -25.28 1.50 -8.65
C ALA A 554 -25.72 2.93 -8.26
N GLU A 555 -25.84 3.23 -6.97
CA GLU A 555 -26.22 4.55 -6.48
C GLU A 555 -25.06 5.54 -6.63
N GLN A 556 -23.84 5.14 -6.28
CA GLN A 556 -22.62 5.89 -6.51
C GLN A 556 -22.42 6.16 -8.01
N GLN A 557 -22.55 5.16 -8.88
CA GLN A 557 -22.43 5.36 -10.34
C GLN A 557 -23.48 6.34 -10.88
N SER A 558 -24.68 6.38 -10.31
CA SER A 558 -25.71 7.34 -10.70
C SER A 558 -25.37 8.79 -10.30
N ARG A 559 -24.67 8.97 -9.17
CA ARG A 559 -24.17 10.28 -8.69
C ARG A 559 -22.91 10.73 -9.43
N HIS A 560 -22.13 9.78 -9.93
CA HIS A 560 -20.85 10.00 -10.63
C HIS A 560 -20.95 9.59 -12.11
N PRO A 561 -21.74 10.30 -12.93
CA PRO A 561 -22.00 9.91 -14.32
C PRO A 561 -20.75 9.90 -15.19
N ASN A 562 -19.67 10.57 -14.78
CA ASN A 562 -18.41 10.63 -15.52
C ASN A 562 -17.38 9.59 -15.05
N ALA A 563 -17.67 8.79 -14.02
CA ALA A 563 -16.78 7.72 -13.58
C ALA A 563 -16.54 6.70 -14.71
N GLY A 564 -15.32 6.16 -14.80
CA GLY A 564 -14.94 5.28 -15.91
C GLY A 564 -14.54 6.00 -17.20
N SER A 565 -14.18 7.29 -17.15
CA SER A 565 -13.91 8.12 -18.34
C SER A 565 -12.46 8.55 -18.45
N LEU A 566 -12.09 9.07 -19.62
CA LEU A 566 -10.82 9.73 -19.87
C LEU A 566 -11.03 11.24 -19.79
N PHE A 567 -10.26 11.92 -18.93
CA PHE A 567 -10.33 13.35 -18.65
C PHE A 567 -9.09 14.09 -19.17
N LEU A 568 -9.27 15.29 -19.69
CA LEU A 568 -8.20 16.17 -20.18
C LEU A 568 -8.12 17.43 -19.33
N GLY A 569 -6.97 17.64 -18.70
CA GLY A 569 -6.59 18.87 -18.00
C GLY A 569 -5.54 19.64 -18.79
N GLU A 570 -5.50 20.97 -18.60
CA GLU A 570 -4.35 21.74 -19.06
C GLU A 570 -3.10 21.31 -18.26
N ALA A 571 -2.02 20.95 -18.97
CA ALA A 571 -0.75 20.68 -18.30
C ALA A 571 -0.08 22.01 -17.97
N LEU A 572 0.43 22.14 -16.75
CA LEU A 572 1.26 23.30 -16.36
C LEU A 572 2.65 23.28 -17.04
N LEU A 573 2.95 22.22 -17.78
CA LEU A 573 4.25 21.90 -18.38
C LEU A 573 4.13 21.98 -19.91
N GLY A 574 5.06 22.69 -20.56
CA GLY A 574 5.04 22.91 -22.00
C GLY A 574 5.65 21.77 -22.86
N ALA A 575 6.12 20.69 -22.23
CA ALA A 575 6.81 19.59 -22.89
C ALA A 575 6.14 18.24 -22.57
N LEU A 576 6.24 17.29 -23.50
CA LEU A 576 5.66 15.96 -23.35
C LEU A 576 6.59 14.98 -22.59
N GLY A 577 7.89 15.28 -22.53
CA GLY A 577 8.91 14.34 -22.05
C GLY A 577 9.13 13.16 -23.01
N GLU A 578 9.96 12.21 -22.59
CA GLU A 578 10.07 10.92 -23.28
C GLU A 578 8.78 10.13 -23.07
N GLN A 579 8.23 9.57 -24.15
CA GLN A 579 7.05 8.74 -24.10
C GLN A 579 7.47 7.26 -24.10
N PRO A 580 6.78 6.39 -23.35
CA PRO A 580 7.09 4.96 -23.33
C PRO A 580 7.05 4.37 -24.74
N LEU A 581 8.16 3.81 -25.20
CA LEU A 581 8.26 3.14 -26.50
C LEU A 581 9.22 1.96 -26.38
N PHE A 582 8.71 0.74 -26.46
CA PHE A 582 9.52 -0.46 -26.26
C PHE A 582 10.23 -0.89 -27.56
N PRO A 583 11.55 -1.11 -27.57
CA PRO A 583 12.26 -1.55 -28.76
C PRO A 583 11.99 -3.03 -29.06
N VAL A 584 11.59 -3.30 -30.30
CA VAL A 584 11.44 -4.66 -30.86
C VAL A 584 12.46 -4.83 -31.98
N GLY A 585 13.41 -5.76 -31.80
CA GLY A 585 14.52 -6.03 -32.71
C GLY A 585 15.21 -7.36 -32.43
#